data_AF-A0A7L4HZY0-F1
#
_entry.id   AF-A0A7L4HZY0-F1
#
_cell.length_a   1.000
_cell.length_b   1.000
_cell.length_c   1.000
_cell.angle_alpha   90.00
_cell.angle_beta   90.00
_cell.angle_gamma   90.00
#
_symmetry.space_group_name_H-M   'P 1'
#
loop_
_entity.id
_entity.type
_entity.pdbx_description
1 polymer ?
#
loop_
_entity_poly.entity_id
_entity_poly.type
_entity_poly.pdbx_seq_one_letter_code
_entity_poly.pdbx_strand_id
1 'polypeptide(L)'
;FDSGRLADPSSVTSCGYEDGDLLCISVRSWWSCMNYYLAIIPFLGAVEAGLFGQLQYEIEILPPEEQRADFCYSVADCRSRVPKLMDEWKAYFEHQAVSPATFSSFKLDDALHLMWRAHVSSIAYALPKFQDSLKYLSDPEANFGEDWANAVDFIAATHFSTDLQTTNNFQAFLPQRMLTEGDVLPSISDFSPQQNRVLLSLRVLHKANQLTGGLLLKLWQKAMSTEAGRKMGRKLIEDLVSS
;
A
#
# COMPACT_ATOMS: atom_id res chain seq x y z
N PHE A 1 -11.74 -4.44 -1.76
CA PHE A 1 -12.61 -5.40 -2.46
C PHE A 1 -13.78 -4.65 -3.09
N ASP A 2 -14.60 -3.98 -2.28
CA ASP A 2 -15.88 -3.36 -2.71
C ASP A 2 -15.80 -2.25 -3.77
N SER A 3 -14.64 -1.61 -3.96
CA SER A 3 -14.49 -0.53 -4.96
C SER A 3 -14.28 -1.03 -6.40
N GLY A 4 -14.25 -2.35 -6.63
CA GLY A 4 -14.01 -2.96 -7.94
C GLY A 4 -12.53 -3.00 -8.35
N ARG A 5 -11.63 -2.43 -7.55
CA ARG A 5 -10.19 -2.33 -7.84
C ARG A 5 -9.48 -3.67 -8.04
N LEU A 6 -10.01 -4.78 -7.53
CA LEU A 6 -9.36 -6.10 -7.66
C LEU A 6 -9.82 -6.92 -8.87
N ALA A 7 -10.90 -6.48 -9.55
CA ALA A 7 -11.46 -7.14 -10.72
C ALA A 7 -10.59 -6.93 -11.97
N ASP A 8 -10.87 -7.64 -13.07
CA ASP A 8 -10.16 -7.47 -14.34
C ASP A 8 -10.56 -6.17 -15.07
N PRO A 9 -9.70 -5.13 -15.11
CA PRO A 9 -10.06 -3.87 -15.73
C PRO A 9 -10.07 -3.94 -17.27
N SER A 10 -9.53 -5.00 -17.88
CA SER A 10 -9.41 -5.14 -19.33
C SER A 10 -10.68 -5.69 -20.00
N SER A 11 -11.67 -6.13 -19.21
CA SER A 11 -12.90 -6.81 -19.68
C SER A 11 -12.63 -8.06 -20.53
N VAL A 12 -11.43 -8.64 -20.44
CA VAL A 12 -11.08 -9.90 -21.14
C VAL A 12 -11.62 -11.10 -20.37
N THR A 13 -11.73 -10.99 -19.05
CA THR A 13 -12.29 -12.01 -18.16
C THR A 13 -13.38 -11.41 -17.27
N SER A 14 -14.24 -12.27 -16.70
CA SER A 14 -15.24 -11.88 -15.69
C SER A 14 -14.72 -11.99 -14.25
N CYS A 15 -13.39 -12.04 -14.06
CA CYS A 15 -12.76 -12.12 -12.73
C CYS A 15 -13.09 -10.88 -11.89
N GLY A 16 -13.71 -11.08 -10.72
CA GLY A 16 -14.12 -10.02 -9.80
C GLY A 16 -15.44 -9.33 -10.15
N TYR A 17 -16.20 -9.86 -11.12
CA TYR A 17 -17.53 -9.37 -11.51
C TYR A 17 -18.65 -10.34 -11.13
N GLU A 18 -19.88 -9.83 -10.99
CA GLU A 18 -21.05 -10.61 -10.56
C GLU A 18 -21.42 -11.76 -11.51
N ASP A 19 -21.13 -11.60 -12.80
CA ASP A 19 -21.36 -12.60 -13.85
C ASP A 19 -20.22 -13.63 -14.00
N GLY A 20 -19.18 -13.52 -13.17
CA GLY A 20 -18.04 -14.44 -13.11
C GLY A 20 -17.79 -14.97 -11.69
N ASP A 21 -16.51 -14.98 -11.30
CA ASP A 21 -16.10 -15.27 -9.91
C ASP A 21 -15.83 -13.97 -9.17
N LEU A 22 -16.76 -13.59 -8.30
CA LEU A 22 -16.68 -12.39 -7.47
C LEU A 22 -15.44 -12.35 -6.56
N LEU A 23 -14.91 -13.50 -6.15
CA LEU A 23 -13.74 -13.59 -5.26
C LEU A 23 -12.42 -13.66 -6.03
N CYS A 24 -12.47 -13.76 -7.36
CA CYS A 24 -11.28 -13.76 -8.19
C CYS A 24 -10.55 -12.41 -8.11
N ILE A 25 -9.24 -12.47 -7.93
CA ILE A 25 -8.34 -11.31 -7.90
C ILE A 25 -7.52 -11.31 -9.20
N SER A 26 -7.75 -10.31 -10.05
CA SER A 26 -7.16 -10.28 -11.38
C SER A 26 -5.68 -9.88 -11.37
N VAL A 27 -4.84 -10.66 -12.03
CA VAL A 27 -3.43 -10.29 -12.33
C VAL A 27 -3.31 -9.14 -13.34
N ARG A 28 -4.41 -8.71 -13.96
CA ARG A 28 -4.43 -7.54 -14.86
C ARG A 28 -4.76 -6.25 -14.12
N SER A 29 -5.29 -6.34 -12.90
CA SER A 29 -5.48 -5.17 -12.06
C SER A 29 -4.15 -4.71 -11.48
N TRP A 30 -3.81 -3.45 -11.73
CA TRP A 30 -2.69 -2.78 -11.08
C TRP A 30 -2.82 -2.85 -9.55
N TRP A 31 -4.01 -2.56 -9.01
CA TRP A 31 -4.26 -2.61 -7.57
C TRP A 31 -4.06 -4.00 -6.99
N SER A 32 -4.52 -5.06 -7.65
CA SER A 32 -4.28 -6.44 -7.23
C SER A 32 -2.79 -6.76 -7.18
N CYS A 33 -2.05 -6.35 -8.21
CA CYS A 33 -0.61 -6.60 -8.29
C CYS A 33 0.15 -5.87 -7.18
N MET A 34 -0.16 -4.59 -6.94
CA MET A 34 0.43 -3.82 -5.84
C MET A 34 0.08 -4.44 -4.47
N ASN A 35 -1.17 -4.85 -4.28
CA ASN A 35 -1.62 -5.45 -3.03
C ASN A 35 -1.01 -6.84 -2.79
N TYR A 36 -0.62 -7.59 -3.82
CA TYR A 36 0.15 -8.82 -3.64
C TYR A 36 1.44 -8.55 -2.85
N TYR A 37 2.18 -7.51 -3.23
CA TYR A 37 3.41 -7.12 -2.55
C TYR A 37 3.17 -6.55 -1.14
N LEU A 38 1.96 -6.06 -0.87
CA LEU A 38 1.56 -5.52 0.43
C LEU A 38 0.83 -6.52 1.33
N ALA A 39 0.50 -7.71 0.84
CA ALA A 39 -0.19 -8.75 1.59
C ALA A 39 0.62 -10.05 1.68
N ILE A 40 1.05 -10.60 0.53
CA ILE A 40 1.71 -11.91 0.47
C ILE A 40 3.15 -11.84 0.97
N ILE A 41 3.90 -10.81 0.57
CA ILE A 41 5.29 -10.65 1.03
C ILE A 41 5.36 -10.44 2.55
N PRO A 42 4.55 -9.54 3.16
CA PRO A 42 4.49 -9.47 4.63
C PRO A 42 4.08 -10.80 5.27
N PHE A 43 3.08 -11.50 4.73
CA PHE A 43 2.66 -12.80 5.27
C PHE A 43 3.82 -13.81 5.27
N LEU A 44 4.52 -13.96 4.16
CA LEU A 44 5.68 -14.86 4.06
C LEU A 44 6.85 -14.38 4.94
N GLY A 45 7.04 -13.06 5.10
CA GLY A 45 7.97 -12.48 6.05
C GLY A 45 7.63 -12.84 7.51
N ALA A 46 6.35 -12.88 7.87
CA ALA A 46 5.88 -13.33 9.18
C ALA A 46 6.11 -14.83 9.41
N VAL A 47 5.88 -15.65 8.37
CA VAL A 47 6.20 -17.08 8.39
C VAL A 47 7.69 -17.28 8.67
N GLU A 48 8.55 -16.57 7.96
CA GLU A 48 10.00 -16.67 8.14
C GLU A 48 10.47 -16.12 9.50
N ALA A 49 9.82 -15.08 10.03
CA ALA A 49 10.06 -14.57 11.38
C ALA A 49 9.61 -15.55 12.48
N GLY A 50 8.98 -16.68 12.13
CA GLY A 50 8.50 -17.67 13.09
C GLY A 50 7.26 -17.24 13.86
N LEU A 51 6.51 -16.24 13.37
CA LEU A 51 5.32 -15.71 14.06
C LEU A 51 4.27 -16.81 14.31
N PHE A 52 4.18 -17.80 13.42
CA PHE A 52 3.24 -18.92 13.51
C PHE A 52 3.81 -20.15 14.24
N GLY A 53 5.02 -20.04 14.81
CA GLY A 53 5.71 -21.15 15.45
C GLY A 53 6.18 -22.22 14.45
N GLN A 54 6.38 -23.44 14.94
CA GLN A 54 6.78 -24.56 14.09
C GLN A 54 5.58 -25.10 13.31
N LEU A 55 5.60 -24.88 12.00
CA LEU A 55 4.60 -25.43 11.08
C LEU A 55 4.98 -26.85 10.66
N GLN A 56 3.97 -27.70 10.49
CA GLN A 56 4.18 -29.08 10.01
C GLN A 56 4.44 -29.16 8.50
N TYR A 57 3.99 -28.14 7.76
CA TYR A 57 4.06 -28.09 6.31
C TYR A 57 4.61 -26.73 5.87
N GLU A 58 5.30 -26.73 4.74
CA GLU A 58 5.71 -25.50 4.08
C GLU A 58 4.49 -24.79 3.48
N ILE A 59 4.53 -23.46 3.51
CA ILE A 59 3.48 -22.62 2.95
C ILE A 59 3.88 -22.23 1.52
N GLU A 60 2.99 -22.51 0.58
CA GLU A 60 3.10 -22.08 -0.81
C GLU A 60 1.79 -21.42 -1.25
N ILE A 61 1.91 -20.24 -1.87
CA ILE A 61 0.81 -19.49 -2.46
C ILE A 61 0.55 -20.05 -3.85
N LEU A 62 -0.71 -20.33 -4.16
CA LEU A 62 -1.07 -20.85 -5.49
C LEU A 62 -0.72 -19.81 -6.57
N PRO A 63 0.04 -20.20 -7.60
CA PRO A 63 0.37 -19.29 -8.69
C PRO A 63 -0.83 -19.06 -9.62
N PRO A 64 -0.98 -17.85 -10.18
CA PRO A 64 -1.91 -17.61 -11.27
C PRO A 64 -1.45 -18.33 -12.55
N GLU A 65 -2.40 -18.53 -13.47
CA GLU A 65 -2.11 -19.11 -14.80
C GLU A 65 -1.30 -18.13 -15.68
N GLU A 66 -1.70 -16.85 -15.68
CA GLU A 66 -1.01 -15.76 -16.37
C GLU A 66 -0.04 -15.03 -15.43
N GLN A 67 1.01 -14.40 -15.98
CA GLN A 67 1.93 -13.53 -15.22
C GLN A 67 2.60 -14.22 -14.02
N ARG A 68 2.77 -15.55 -14.06
CA ARG A 68 3.39 -16.33 -12.98
C ARG A 68 4.81 -15.87 -12.64
N ALA A 69 5.56 -15.35 -13.61
CA ALA A 69 6.91 -14.86 -13.36
C ALA A 69 6.93 -13.56 -12.54
N ASP A 70 5.79 -12.88 -12.40
CA ASP A 70 5.71 -11.57 -11.76
C ASP A 70 5.57 -11.62 -10.24
N PHE A 71 5.35 -12.80 -9.66
CA PHE A 71 5.20 -12.97 -8.23
C PHE A 71 6.18 -14.02 -7.68
N CYS A 72 6.17 -14.18 -6.35
CA CYS A 72 6.92 -15.20 -5.65
C CYS A 72 6.02 -15.90 -4.64
N TYR A 73 6.14 -17.21 -4.49
CA TYR A 73 5.05 -18.01 -3.94
C TYR A 73 5.35 -18.72 -2.62
N SER A 74 6.61 -18.78 -2.21
CA SER A 74 7.02 -19.38 -0.94
C SER A 74 8.12 -18.55 -0.30
N VAL A 75 8.44 -18.83 0.97
CA VAL A 75 9.56 -18.15 1.65
C VAL A 75 10.86 -18.30 0.85
N ALA A 76 11.16 -19.50 0.36
CA ALA A 76 12.37 -19.77 -0.41
C ALA A 76 12.39 -19.01 -1.75
N ASP A 77 11.28 -19.02 -2.49
CA ASP A 77 11.16 -18.32 -3.77
C ASP A 77 11.24 -16.80 -3.59
N CYS A 78 10.52 -16.24 -2.61
CA CYS A 78 10.57 -14.81 -2.31
C CYS A 78 11.93 -14.37 -1.79
N ARG A 79 12.63 -15.20 -1.00
CA ARG A 79 14.02 -14.93 -0.61
C ARG A 79 14.97 -14.86 -1.79
N SER A 80 14.76 -15.71 -2.80
CA SER A 80 15.56 -15.67 -4.02
C SER A 80 15.27 -14.45 -4.89
N ARG A 81 14.01 -14.01 -4.99
CA ARG A 81 13.58 -12.96 -5.92
C ARG A 81 13.62 -11.55 -5.32
N VAL A 82 13.20 -11.42 -4.07
CA VAL A 82 13.00 -10.15 -3.37
C VAL A 82 13.61 -10.17 -1.95
N PRO A 83 14.90 -10.52 -1.81
CA PRO A 83 15.54 -10.73 -0.50
C PRO A 83 15.40 -9.53 0.43
N LYS A 84 15.56 -8.31 -0.10
CA LYS A 84 15.44 -7.06 0.67
C LYS A 84 14.05 -6.90 1.28
N LEU A 85 12.98 -7.19 0.53
CA LEU A 85 11.61 -7.05 1.03
C LEU A 85 11.35 -8.07 2.13
N MET A 86 11.81 -9.31 1.94
CA MET A 86 11.73 -10.36 2.96
C MET A 86 12.47 -9.97 4.25
N ASP A 87 13.68 -9.39 4.14
CA ASP A 87 14.43 -8.90 5.30
C ASP A 87 13.69 -7.79 6.06
N GLU A 88 13.07 -6.85 5.35
CA GLU A 88 12.37 -5.73 5.97
C GLU A 88 11.09 -6.15 6.67
N TRP A 89 10.30 -7.03 6.05
CA TRP A 89 9.12 -7.59 6.69
C TRP A 89 9.48 -8.51 7.86
N LYS A 90 10.50 -9.36 7.70
CA LYS A 90 11.00 -10.20 8.80
C LYS A 90 11.44 -9.36 9.99
N ALA A 91 12.21 -8.29 9.77
CA ALA A 91 12.65 -7.40 10.83
C ALA A 91 11.48 -6.75 11.60
N TYR A 92 10.41 -6.37 10.89
CA TYR A 92 9.18 -5.89 11.54
C TYR A 92 8.55 -6.98 12.44
N PHE A 93 8.36 -8.20 11.93
CA PHE A 93 7.72 -9.26 12.70
C PHE A 93 8.58 -9.80 13.85
N GLU A 94 9.91 -9.84 13.71
CA GLU A 94 10.82 -10.18 14.81
C GLU A 94 10.78 -9.14 15.93
N HIS A 95 10.58 -7.85 15.59
CA HIS A 95 10.34 -6.81 16.60
C HIS A 95 9.00 -7.00 17.33
N GLN A 96 8.00 -7.60 16.67
CA GLN A 96 6.69 -7.93 17.24
C GLN A 96 6.63 -9.29 17.95
N ALA A 97 7.63 -10.17 17.77
CA ALA A 97 7.75 -11.46 18.43
C ALA A 97 8.11 -11.26 19.91
N VAL A 98 7.21 -10.58 20.63
CA VAL A 98 7.36 -10.15 22.00
C VAL A 98 6.90 -11.32 22.87
N SER A 99 7.86 -11.98 23.52
CA SER A 99 7.55 -12.86 24.65
C SER A 99 6.81 -12.05 25.76
N PRO A 100 5.99 -12.67 26.60
CA PRO A 100 5.35 -11.99 27.73
C PRO A 100 6.34 -11.23 28.64
N ALA A 101 7.61 -11.65 28.68
CA ALA A 101 8.69 -11.01 29.44
C ALA A 101 9.20 -9.70 28.83
N THR A 102 8.97 -9.46 27.54
CA THR A 102 9.48 -8.30 26.77
C THR A 102 8.41 -7.26 26.44
N PHE A 103 7.16 -7.46 26.89
CA PHE A 103 6.06 -6.53 26.59
C PHE A 103 6.28 -5.13 27.19
N SER A 104 7.07 -5.02 28.27
CA SER A 104 7.46 -3.74 28.87
C SER A 104 8.43 -2.91 28.03
N SER A 105 9.04 -3.48 26.97
CA SER A 105 9.98 -2.77 26.09
C SER A 105 9.44 -2.47 24.68
N PHE A 106 8.16 -2.74 24.42
CA PHE A 106 7.55 -2.45 23.12
C PHE A 106 7.49 -0.93 22.86
N LYS A 107 8.03 -0.50 21.73
CA LYS A 107 7.99 0.89 21.29
C LYS A 107 7.21 0.99 19.99
N LEU A 108 5.99 1.54 20.08
CA LEU A 108 5.10 1.68 18.92
C LEU A 108 5.76 2.44 17.76
N ASP A 109 6.54 3.49 18.04
CA ASP A 109 7.20 4.27 16.99
C ASP A 109 8.27 3.46 16.24
N ASP A 110 9.01 2.57 16.92
CA ASP A 110 9.99 1.67 16.30
C ASP A 110 9.29 0.60 15.43
N ALA A 111 8.18 0.06 15.94
CA ALA A 111 7.32 -0.85 15.18
C ALA A 111 6.76 -0.21 13.91
N LEU A 112 6.22 1.01 14.02
CA LEU A 112 5.71 1.77 12.88
C LEU A 112 6.82 2.10 11.89
N HIS A 113 8.02 2.45 12.37
CA HIS A 113 9.18 2.67 11.51
C HIS A 113 9.49 1.45 10.64
N LEU A 114 9.61 0.26 11.25
CA LEU A 114 9.92 -0.98 10.55
C LEU A 114 8.82 -1.38 9.56
N MET A 115 7.56 -1.28 9.98
CA MET A 115 6.40 -1.56 9.12
C MET A 115 6.38 -0.63 7.91
N TRP A 116 6.48 0.69 8.12
CA TRP A 116 6.45 1.66 7.04
C TRP A 116 7.62 1.51 6.08
N ARG A 117 8.83 1.21 6.59
CA ARG A 117 9.99 0.92 5.76
C ARG A 117 9.74 -0.28 4.83
N ALA A 118 9.22 -1.38 5.36
CA ALA A 118 8.91 -2.56 4.56
C ALA A 118 7.77 -2.27 3.55
N HIS A 119 6.76 -1.52 3.97
CA HIS A 119 5.62 -1.11 3.15
C HIS A 119 6.05 -0.25 1.95
N VAL A 120 6.82 0.82 2.16
CA VAL A 120 7.28 1.68 1.04
C VAL A 120 8.27 0.98 0.13
N SER A 121 9.14 0.10 0.65
CA SER A 121 10.00 -0.73 -0.19
C SER A 121 9.19 -1.70 -1.07
N SER A 122 8.06 -2.20 -0.57
CA SER A 122 7.16 -3.07 -1.32
C SER A 122 6.51 -2.31 -2.48
N ILE A 123 6.04 -1.09 -2.24
CA ILE A 123 5.52 -0.20 -3.29
C ILE A 123 6.62 0.15 -4.29
N ALA A 124 7.81 0.56 -3.82
CA ALA A 124 8.92 0.95 -4.68
C ALA A 124 9.41 -0.19 -5.60
N TYR A 125 9.31 -1.44 -5.15
CA TYR A 125 9.59 -2.61 -5.97
C TYR A 125 8.48 -2.89 -6.99
N ALA A 126 7.22 -2.87 -6.54
CA ALA A 126 6.07 -3.25 -7.35
C ALA A 126 5.69 -2.19 -8.41
N LEU A 127 5.85 -0.91 -8.10
CA LEU A 127 5.43 0.20 -8.96
C LEU A 127 6.01 0.12 -10.39
N PRO A 128 7.34 0.09 -10.62
CA PRO A 128 7.88 -0.01 -11.97
C PRO A 128 7.56 -1.36 -12.65
N LYS A 129 7.33 -2.41 -11.85
CA LYS A 129 7.06 -3.76 -12.36
C LYS A 129 5.66 -3.86 -12.98
N PHE A 130 4.68 -3.17 -12.41
CA PHE A 130 3.29 -3.23 -12.85
C PHE A 130 2.82 -1.97 -13.57
N GLN A 131 3.73 -1.07 -13.93
CA GLN A 131 3.40 0.18 -14.65
C GLN A 131 2.53 -0.08 -15.89
N ASP A 132 2.81 -1.15 -16.65
CA ASP A 132 2.06 -1.51 -17.85
C ASP A 132 0.60 -1.91 -17.57
N SER A 133 0.26 -2.32 -16.34
CA SER A 133 -1.13 -2.64 -15.95
C SER A 133 -2.00 -1.39 -15.81
N LEU A 134 -1.40 -0.21 -15.65
CA LEU A 134 -2.15 1.06 -15.60
C LEU A 134 -2.88 1.37 -16.91
N LYS A 135 -2.42 0.84 -18.06
CA LYS A 135 -3.05 1.06 -19.37
C LYS A 135 -4.47 0.50 -19.49
N TYR A 136 -4.86 -0.39 -18.57
CA TYR A 136 -6.21 -0.96 -18.53
C TYR A 136 -7.17 -0.10 -17.70
N LEU A 137 -6.66 0.93 -17.02
CA LEU A 137 -7.46 1.85 -16.21
C LEU A 137 -7.80 3.11 -17.03
N SER A 138 -8.84 3.82 -16.60
CA SER A 138 -9.10 5.19 -17.07
C SER A 138 -7.94 6.11 -16.66
N ASP A 139 -7.74 7.20 -17.39
CA ASP A 139 -6.67 8.15 -17.04
C ASP A 139 -6.85 8.70 -15.60
N PRO A 140 -8.07 9.06 -15.15
CA PRO A 140 -8.27 9.49 -13.76
C PRO A 140 -7.88 8.44 -12.72
N GLU A 141 -8.18 7.16 -12.94
CA GLU A 141 -7.87 6.09 -11.99
C GLU A 141 -6.38 5.72 -12.02
N ALA A 142 -5.75 5.67 -13.20
CA ALA A 142 -4.32 5.44 -13.34
C ALA A 142 -3.52 6.52 -12.60
N ASN A 143 -3.87 7.79 -12.83
CA ASN A 143 -3.27 8.92 -12.13
C ASN A 143 -3.49 8.84 -10.62
N PHE A 144 -4.67 8.42 -10.16
CA PHE A 144 -4.93 8.23 -8.73
C PHE A 144 -4.04 7.14 -8.11
N GLY A 145 -3.80 6.03 -8.82
CA GLY A 145 -2.87 4.99 -8.38
C GLY A 145 -1.46 5.53 -8.14
N GLU A 146 -0.95 6.34 -9.07
CA GLU A 146 0.38 6.99 -8.93
C GLU A 146 0.39 8.07 -7.84
N ASP A 147 -0.65 8.92 -7.80
CA ASP A 147 -0.82 9.96 -6.77
C ASP A 147 -0.83 9.32 -5.36
N TRP A 148 -1.54 8.20 -5.21
CA TRP A 148 -1.59 7.41 -3.98
C TRP A 148 -0.22 6.81 -3.63
N ALA A 149 0.44 6.14 -4.58
CA ALA A 149 1.75 5.53 -4.35
C ALA A 149 2.78 6.57 -3.90
N ASN A 150 2.78 7.76 -4.52
CA ASN A 150 3.66 8.85 -4.11
C ASN A 150 3.33 9.37 -2.71
N ALA A 151 2.05 9.56 -2.38
CA ALA A 151 1.65 10.07 -1.08
C ALA A 151 1.99 9.11 0.08
N VAL A 152 1.99 7.81 -0.17
CA VAL A 152 2.35 6.80 0.85
C VAL A 152 3.77 7.03 1.38
N ASP A 153 4.73 7.44 0.55
CA ASP A 153 6.09 7.77 1.03
C ASP A 153 6.09 8.93 2.05
N PHE A 154 5.23 9.93 1.84
CA PHE A 154 5.08 11.06 2.77
C PHE A 154 4.41 10.64 4.06
N ILE A 155 3.36 9.82 3.99
CA ILE A 155 2.65 9.27 5.15
C ILE A 155 3.61 8.41 5.98
N ALA A 156 4.34 7.52 5.33
CA ALA A 156 5.31 6.60 5.92
C ALA A 156 6.39 7.32 6.73
N ALA A 157 6.92 8.43 6.19
CA ALA A 157 7.92 9.23 6.89
C ALA A 157 7.43 9.73 8.26
N THR A 158 6.13 9.92 8.46
CA THR A 158 5.55 10.39 9.73
C THR A 158 5.37 9.30 10.78
N HIS A 159 5.67 8.04 10.46
CA HIS A 159 5.27 6.87 11.24
C HIS A 159 3.77 6.93 11.58
N PHE A 160 2.94 7.12 10.55
CA PHE A 160 1.51 7.28 10.70
C PHE A 160 0.88 6.00 11.32
N SER A 161 -0.09 6.15 12.23
CA SER A 161 -0.72 4.96 12.83
C SER A 161 -1.57 4.24 11.78
N THR A 162 -1.40 2.92 11.68
CA THR A 162 -2.22 2.04 10.84
C THR A 162 -3.07 1.09 11.68
N ASP A 163 -3.47 1.53 12.88
CA ASP A 163 -4.46 0.81 13.67
C ASP A 163 -5.83 0.79 12.98
N LEU A 164 -6.73 -0.05 13.50
CA LEU A 164 -8.05 -0.25 12.91
C LEU A 164 -8.87 1.04 12.83
N GLN A 165 -8.88 1.84 13.89
CA GLN A 165 -9.70 3.06 13.96
C GLN A 165 -9.19 4.12 12.98
N THR A 166 -7.88 4.35 12.99
CA THR A 166 -7.20 5.32 12.14
C THR A 166 -7.36 4.93 10.68
N THR A 167 -7.07 3.67 10.33
CA THR A 167 -7.19 3.18 8.95
C THR A 167 -8.63 3.27 8.45
N ASN A 168 -9.62 2.83 9.26
CA ASN A 168 -11.03 2.91 8.89
C ASN A 168 -11.48 4.35 8.63
N ASN A 169 -11.05 5.30 9.46
CA ASN A 169 -11.37 6.72 9.28
C ASN A 169 -10.79 7.26 7.96
N PHE A 170 -9.52 7.02 7.66
CA PHE A 170 -8.89 7.53 6.44
C PHE A 170 -9.39 6.86 5.17
N GLN A 171 -9.69 5.56 5.21
CA GLN A 171 -10.24 4.81 4.07
C GLN A 171 -11.61 5.35 3.63
N ALA A 172 -12.43 5.88 4.56
CA ALA A 172 -13.72 6.49 4.22
C ALA A 172 -13.59 7.72 3.31
N PHE A 173 -12.43 8.39 3.31
CA PHE A 173 -12.16 9.57 2.49
C PHE A 173 -11.43 9.27 1.18
N LEU A 174 -11.10 8.01 0.91
CA LEU A 174 -10.65 7.58 -0.41
C LEU A 174 -11.85 7.38 -1.36
N PRO A 175 -11.62 7.33 -2.69
CA PRO A 175 -12.68 7.04 -3.66
C PRO A 175 -13.28 5.65 -3.41
N GLN A 176 -14.58 5.60 -3.14
CA GLN A 176 -15.30 4.35 -2.87
C GLN A 176 -15.64 3.56 -4.16
N ARG A 177 -15.32 4.12 -5.33
CA ARG A 177 -15.37 3.47 -6.63
C ARG A 177 -14.12 3.81 -7.44
N MET A 178 -13.92 3.10 -8.53
CA MET A 178 -12.96 3.46 -9.58
C MET A 178 -13.32 4.83 -10.17
N LEU A 179 -12.30 5.65 -10.42
CA LEU A 179 -12.46 6.89 -11.16
C LEU A 179 -12.65 6.60 -12.66
N THR A 180 -13.36 7.48 -13.33
CA THR A 180 -13.77 7.38 -14.73
C THR A 180 -13.47 8.70 -15.44
N GLU A 181 -13.50 8.73 -16.78
CA GLU A 181 -13.18 9.92 -17.59
C GLU A 181 -14.02 11.17 -17.25
N GLY A 182 -15.21 11.01 -16.64
CA GLY A 182 -16.04 12.13 -16.20
C GLY A 182 -15.64 12.75 -14.86
N ASP A 183 -14.72 12.11 -14.12
CA ASP A 183 -14.34 12.53 -12.76
C ASP A 183 -13.28 13.63 -12.78
N VAL A 184 -13.73 14.87 -12.61
CA VAL A 184 -12.89 16.07 -12.68
C VAL A 184 -12.73 16.74 -11.33
N LEU A 185 -11.50 16.78 -10.81
CA LEU A 185 -11.16 17.54 -9.61
C LEU A 185 -11.29 19.06 -9.86
N PRO A 186 -11.67 19.86 -8.85
CA PRO A 186 -11.82 19.50 -7.43
C PRO A 186 -13.24 19.07 -7.03
N SER A 187 -14.13 18.76 -7.98
CA SER A 187 -15.55 18.54 -7.68
C SER A 187 -16.13 17.39 -8.50
N ILE A 188 -16.01 16.19 -7.95
CA ILE A 188 -16.73 14.99 -8.37
C ILE A 188 -18.07 14.96 -7.63
N SER A 189 -19.18 14.92 -8.36
CA SER A 189 -20.52 15.22 -7.84
C SER A 189 -21.06 14.21 -6.83
N ASP A 190 -20.67 12.95 -6.94
CA ASP A 190 -21.08 11.87 -6.05
C ASP A 190 -20.10 11.65 -4.89
N PHE A 191 -19.05 12.47 -4.78
CA PHE A 191 -18.08 12.42 -3.68
C PHE A 191 -18.36 13.51 -2.65
N SER A 192 -18.06 13.20 -1.39
CA SER A 192 -18.09 14.19 -0.32
C SER A 192 -17.04 15.28 -0.54
N PRO A 193 -17.19 16.46 0.08
CA PRO A 193 -16.17 17.49 0.06
C PRO A 193 -14.79 17.00 0.54
N GLN A 194 -14.78 16.12 1.56
CA GLN A 194 -13.57 15.52 2.12
C GLN A 194 -12.89 14.57 1.12
N GLN A 195 -13.66 13.72 0.42
CA GLN A 195 -13.11 12.84 -0.61
C GLN A 195 -12.47 13.65 -1.75
N ASN A 196 -13.16 14.68 -2.23
CA ASN A 196 -12.64 15.59 -3.24
C ASN A 196 -11.36 16.31 -2.78
N ARG A 197 -11.33 16.77 -1.52
CA ARG A 197 -10.16 17.42 -0.91
C ARG A 197 -8.97 16.48 -0.79
N VAL A 198 -9.18 15.23 -0.37
CA VAL A 198 -8.13 14.21 -0.28
C VAL A 198 -7.54 13.93 -1.65
N LEU A 199 -8.38 13.64 -2.65
CA LEU A 199 -7.92 13.40 -4.02
C LEU A 199 -7.10 14.56 -4.60
N LEU A 200 -7.58 15.80 -4.41
CA LEU A 200 -6.86 16.99 -4.82
C LEU A 200 -5.50 17.10 -4.12
N SER A 201 -5.45 16.81 -2.82
CA SER A 201 -4.23 16.88 -2.03
C SER A 201 -3.19 15.86 -2.49
N LEU A 202 -3.60 14.62 -2.78
CA LEU A 202 -2.73 13.59 -3.34
C LEU A 202 -2.12 14.04 -4.68
N ARG A 203 -2.96 14.54 -5.60
CA ARG A 203 -2.52 15.04 -6.90
C ARG A 203 -1.56 16.22 -6.80
N VAL A 204 -1.86 17.19 -5.93
CA VAL A 204 -1.00 18.35 -5.71
C VAL A 204 0.34 17.92 -5.14
N LEU A 205 0.35 17.02 -4.16
CA LEU A 205 1.56 16.49 -3.55
C LEU A 205 2.43 15.77 -4.58
N HIS A 206 1.83 14.88 -5.37
CA HIS A 206 2.54 14.13 -6.41
C HIS A 206 3.14 15.06 -7.46
N LYS A 207 2.36 16.00 -8.01
CA LYS A 207 2.87 16.99 -8.97
C LYS A 207 3.98 17.86 -8.39
N ALA A 208 3.85 18.33 -7.15
CA ALA A 208 4.89 19.10 -6.48
C ALA A 208 6.18 18.29 -6.28
N ASN A 209 6.05 17.01 -5.92
CA ASN A 209 7.20 16.13 -5.77
C ASN A 209 7.88 15.83 -7.11
N GLN A 210 7.11 15.60 -8.17
CA GLN A 210 7.63 15.46 -9.54
C GLN A 210 8.37 16.71 -10.01
N LEU A 211 7.77 17.89 -9.85
CA LEU A 211 8.38 19.18 -10.23
C LEU A 211 9.71 19.45 -9.50
N THR A 212 9.87 18.91 -8.30
CA THR A 212 11.10 19.05 -7.52
C THR A 212 12.07 17.87 -7.71
N GLY A 213 11.80 16.94 -8.63
CA GLY A 213 12.63 15.76 -8.86
C GLY A 213 12.80 14.89 -7.61
N GLY A 214 11.77 14.83 -6.75
CA GLY A 214 11.81 14.11 -5.48
C GLY A 214 12.51 14.84 -4.33
N LEU A 215 12.99 16.08 -4.53
CA LEU A 215 13.61 16.86 -3.45
C LEU A 215 12.62 17.18 -2.33
N LEU A 216 11.35 17.42 -2.66
CA LEU A 216 10.30 17.65 -1.67
C LEU A 216 10.20 16.49 -0.67
N LEU A 217 10.13 15.24 -1.16
CA LEU A 217 10.11 14.06 -0.30
C LEU A 217 11.38 13.93 0.54
N LYS A 218 12.56 14.18 -0.02
CA LYS A 218 13.83 14.12 0.74
C LYS A 218 13.87 15.12 1.90
N LEU A 219 13.40 16.34 1.66
CA LEU A 219 13.30 17.37 2.70
C LEU A 219 12.26 17.00 3.75
N TRP A 220 11.12 16.45 3.34
CA TRP A 220 10.09 15.93 4.23
C TRP A 220 10.63 14.82 5.13
N GLN A 221 11.26 13.79 4.57
CA GLN A 221 11.89 12.70 5.32
C GLN A 221 12.94 13.22 6.31
N LYS A 222 13.74 14.21 5.92
CA LYS A 222 14.69 14.87 6.82
C LYS A 222 13.98 15.56 7.98
N ALA A 223 12.89 16.28 7.73
CA ALA A 223 12.10 16.91 8.79
C ALA A 223 11.48 15.86 9.74
N MET A 224 11.00 14.75 9.19
CA MET A 224 10.41 13.64 9.94
C MET A 224 11.43 12.74 10.66
N SER A 225 12.73 13.00 10.55
CA SER A 225 13.76 12.25 11.29
C SER A 225 13.66 12.43 12.82
N THR A 226 12.96 13.47 13.28
CA THR A 226 12.71 13.74 14.70
C THR A 226 11.28 13.41 15.10
N GLU A 227 11.07 13.02 16.36
CA GLU A 227 9.73 12.76 16.90
C GLU A 227 8.81 13.99 16.80
N ALA A 228 9.34 15.18 17.09
CA ALA A 228 8.60 16.43 16.96
C ALA A 228 8.19 16.71 15.51
N GLY A 229 9.10 16.45 14.55
CA GLY A 229 8.81 16.51 13.12
C GLY A 229 7.67 15.57 12.75
N ARG A 230 7.76 14.28 13.11
CA ARG A 230 6.72 13.28 12.87
C ARG A 230 5.36 13.68 13.44
N LYS A 231 5.33 14.19 14.67
CA LYS A 231 4.09 14.67 15.31
C LYS A 231 3.43 15.80 14.52
N MET A 232 4.21 16.77 14.04
CA MET A 232 3.69 17.83 13.18
C MET A 232 3.24 17.29 11.82
N GLY A 233 3.99 16.36 11.24
CA GLY A 233 3.63 15.71 9.97
C GLY A 233 2.31 14.95 10.05
N ARG A 234 2.10 14.16 11.11
CA ARG A 234 0.83 13.45 11.35
C ARG A 234 -0.34 14.41 11.47
N LYS A 235 -0.16 15.51 12.22
CA LYS A 235 -1.18 16.55 12.36
C LYS A 235 -1.58 17.15 11.00
N LEU A 236 -0.61 17.45 10.14
CA LEU A 236 -0.89 17.97 8.79
C LEU A 236 -1.72 16.98 7.95
N ILE A 237 -1.47 15.67 8.08
CA ILE A 237 -2.24 14.62 7.39
C ILE A 237 -3.66 14.52 7.98
N GLU A 238 -3.80 14.56 9.31
CA GLU A 238 -5.08 14.54 10.02
C GLU A 238 -5.97 15.75 9.70
N ASP A 239 -5.35 16.92 9.51
CA ASP A 239 -6.05 18.16 9.15
C ASP A 239 -6.64 18.13 7.71
N LEU A 240 -6.23 17.17 6.86
CA LEU A 240 -6.81 16.97 5.52
C LEU A 240 -8.21 16.37 5.57
N VAL A 241 -8.45 15.49 6.54
CA VAL A 241 -9.72 14.78 6.72
C VAL A 241 -10.61 15.43 7.79
N SER A 242 -10.07 16.44 8.47
CA SER A 242 -10.80 17.25 9.45
C SER A 242 -11.58 18.39 8.77
N SER A 243 -12.79 18.62 9.26
CA SER A 243 -13.72 19.68 8.81
C SER A 243 -13.22 21.09 9.11
#